data_AF-A0A254SLI2-F1
#
_entry.id   AF-A0A254SLI2-F1
#
_cell.length_a   1.000
_cell.length_b   1.000
_cell.length_c   1.000
_cell.angle_alpha   90.00
_cell.angle_beta   90.00
_cell.angle_gamma   90.00
#
_symmetry.space_group_name_H-M   'P 1'
#
loop_
_entity.id
_entity.type
_entity.pdbx_description
1 polymer ?
#
loop_
_entity_poly.entity_id
_entity_poly.type
_entity_poly.pdbx_seq_one_letter_code
_entity_poly.pdbx_strand_id
1 'polypeptide(L)'
;MLHGYGLGFLNLSIDYDKNGNAVPVLYSIPDVTKVYYDPDSIEIDGSDANQAIIIDIKSKAWIKKTYGEDFVTEKGDKPLIDISDSYDEQSLPLITYYVKSNGGVIVYKLLNRDLLEEPIILNIDRLPIIPVYGEETFIDDKLSHRGIVSQSKPIQKLIDYSYSQLCERLAKSPKNAWVGTKEAIEGNEEYFKNFDKSVNPLLLYNKYDDRKNQNEPPTRIDMTIQYNDLTTVLQNSLAMLQSITGVESIGIPDQKVEMTATEALLNAKSYTNNVRNYFDNLKESFKSAGHIFFQLLGYDVEVSVEQGPEDQMERQIARAELMQLAQLVPEEKRMDLVGAITSTLDDNQFIRRFNQAVFDGVSPEVMRLQQQIQQQQIQFQNQIQQMAQANQELKNQNQQLNVQLLAMEQNNRNALLVAQMDNQTELQKEAMKLEAQAENQNANRVMELEKEAFKQNNENARMVAKIQQKNNEQILNQLGV
;
A
#
# COMPACT_ATOMS: atom_id res chain seq x y z
N MET A 1 -13.81 -1.51 26.97
CA MET A 1 -12.49 -0.84 27.13
C MET A 1 -12.48 0.37 26.20
N LEU A 2 -12.86 1.54 26.73
CA LEU A 2 -12.61 2.82 26.05
C LEU A 2 -11.10 3.02 26.03
N HIS A 3 -10.48 2.72 24.89
CA HIS A 3 -9.06 2.99 24.74
C HIS A 3 -8.94 4.47 24.39
N GLY A 4 -8.24 5.24 25.24
CA GLY A 4 -8.02 6.69 25.13
C GLY A 4 -7.16 7.13 23.94
N TYR A 5 -7.42 6.61 22.74
CA TYR A 5 -6.81 7.09 21.53
C TYR A 5 -7.53 8.36 21.10
N GLY A 6 -6.89 9.52 21.25
CA GLY A 6 -7.50 10.83 20.90
C GLY A 6 -7.98 11.65 22.09
N LEU A 7 -7.50 11.35 23.29
CA LEU A 7 -7.63 12.21 24.46
C LEU A 7 -6.23 12.52 24.97
N GLY A 8 -6.00 13.75 25.39
CA GLY A 8 -4.80 14.21 26.07
C GLY A 8 -5.20 15.11 27.24
N PHE A 9 -4.28 15.32 28.17
CA PHE A 9 -4.47 16.29 29.24
C PHE A 9 -3.22 17.15 29.40
N LEU A 10 -3.44 18.44 29.57
CA LEU A 10 -2.44 19.39 30.06
C LEU A 10 -2.81 19.75 31.49
N ASN A 11 -1.82 19.75 32.38
CA ASN A 11 -2.02 20.22 33.74
C ASN A 11 -1.18 21.46 33.98
N LEU A 12 -1.80 22.45 34.62
CA LEU A 12 -1.18 23.70 34.98
C LEU A 12 -1.01 23.74 36.50
N SER A 13 0.21 23.47 36.96
CA SER A 13 0.55 23.43 38.39
C SER A 13 1.40 24.63 38.78
N ILE A 14 1.52 24.87 40.08
CA ILE A 14 2.50 25.79 40.63
C ILE A 14 3.71 24.95 41.09
N ASP A 15 4.91 25.34 40.67
CA ASP A 15 6.17 24.80 41.18
C ASP A 15 7.00 25.92 41.79
N TYR A 16 8.03 25.60 42.56
CA TYR A 16 8.92 26.59 43.16
C TYR A 16 10.27 26.60 42.44
N ASP A 17 10.72 27.78 42.03
CA ASP A 17 12.06 27.94 41.46
C ASP A 17 13.15 27.70 42.53
N LYS A 18 14.42 27.67 42.10
CA LYS A 18 15.58 27.51 43.02
C LYS A 18 15.67 28.61 44.08
N ASN A 19 14.99 29.74 43.89
CA ASN A 19 14.95 30.89 44.79
C ASN A 19 13.72 30.87 45.70
N GLY A 20 12.84 29.87 45.58
CA GLY A 20 11.59 29.74 46.35
C GLY A 20 10.42 30.57 45.81
N ASN A 21 10.52 31.14 44.61
CA ASN A 21 9.41 31.83 43.96
C ASN A 21 8.46 30.82 43.33
N ALA A 22 7.15 31.02 43.52
CA ALA A 22 6.11 30.24 42.85
C ALA A 22 6.07 30.59 41.36
N VAL A 23 6.22 29.59 40.49
CA VAL A 23 6.16 29.71 39.04
C VAL A 23 5.09 28.76 38.50
N PRO A 24 4.14 29.24 37.68
CA PRO A 24 3.22 28.37 36.98
C PRO A 24 3.96 27.51 35.94
N VAL A 25 3.73 26.20 35.99
CA VAL A 25 4.31 25.20 35.11
C VAL A 25 3.19 24.45 34.40
N LEU A 26 3.23 24.50 33.07
CA LEU A 26 2.39 23.68 32.21
C LEU A 26 3.13 22.39 31.88
N TYR A 27 2.52 21.24 32.15
CA TYR A 27 3.04 19.94 31.73
C TYR A 27 1.96 19.06 31.13
N SER A 28 2.37 18.21 30.20
CA SER A 28 1.50 17.18 29.63
C SER A 28 1.49 15.94 30.52
N ILE A 29 0.32 15.33 30.69
CA ILE A 29 0.18 14.03 31.36
C ILE A 29 0.33 12.94 30.28
N PRO A 30 1.43 12.16 30.28
CA PRO A 30 1.71 11.23 29.16
C PRO A 30 0.74 10.06 29.08
N ASP A 31 0.20 9.64 30.22
CA ASP A 31 -0.72 8.52 30.32
C ASP A 31 -2.08 9.01 30.78
N VAL A 32 -3.00 9.12 29.83
CA VAL A 32 -4.36 9.61 30.08
C VAL A 32 -5.20 8.68 30.95
N THR A 33 -4.81 7.40 31.09
CA THR A 33 -5.53 6.45 31.97
C THR A 33 -5.36 6.79 33.45
N LYS A 34 -4.39 7.66 33.76
CA LYS A 34 -4.14 8.18 35.11
C LYS A 34 -5.00 9.40 35.45
N VAL A 35 -5.80 9.90 34.51
CA VAL A 35 -6.67 11.05 34.73
C VAL A 35 -8.11 10.58 34.69
N TYR A 36 -8.82 10.81 35.80
CA TYR A 36 -10.28 10.66 35.84
C TYR A 36 -10.86 12.06 35.78
N TYR A 37 -11.36 12.42 34.62
CA TYR A 37 -11.98 13.72 34.37
C TYR A 37 -13.49 13.65 34.62
N ASP A 38 -14.13 14.82 34.78
CA ASP A 38 -15.55 14.92 35.05
C ASP A 38 -16.36 14.23 33.92
N PRO A 39 -17.14 13.17 34.22
CA PRO A 39 -17.93 12.48 33.19
C PRO A 39 -19.07 13.33 32.62
N ASP A 40 -19.48 14.39 33.34
CA ASP A 40 -20.55 15.28 32.91
C ASP A 40 -20.03 16.48 32.09
N SER A 41 -18.71 16.59 31.90
CA SER A 41 -18.10 17.62 31.05
C SER A 41 -18.27 17.27 29.57
N ILE A 42 -18.82 18.22 28.81
CA ILE A 42 -19.16 18.10 27.39
C ILE A 42 -18.39 19.16 26.58
N GLU A 43 -18.07 20.30 27.19
CA GLU A 43 -17.37 21.38 26.49
C GLU A 43 -15.94 20.99 26.11
N ILE A 44 -15.55 21.33 24.88
CA ILE A 44 -14.23 21.01 24.31
C ILE A 44 -13.11 21.65 25.14
N ASP A 45 -13.39 22.79 25.77
CA ASP A 45 -12.44 23.58 26.53
C ASP A 45 -12.31 23.15 28.01
N GLY A 46 -13.13 22.18 28.44
CA GLY A 46 -13.20 21.66 29.81
C GLY A 46 -13.73 22.65 30.86
N SER A 47 -14.42 23.71 30.45
CA SER A 47 -14.87 24.79 31.33
C SER A 47 -15.99 24.42 32.32
N ASP A 48 -16.80 23.45 31.92
CA ASP A 48 -17.95 22.93 32.65
C ASP A 48 -17.58 21.86 33.68
N ALA A 49 -16.34 21.36 33.64
CA ALA A 49 -15.85 20.36 34.57
C ALA A 49 -15.81 20.88 36.02
N ASN A 50 -16.37 20.07 36.92
CA ASN A 50 -16.47 20.36 38.35
C ASN A 50 -15.45 19.58 39.19
N GLN A 51 -15.01 18.42 38.69
CA GLN A 51 -14.08 17.57 39.41
C GLN A 51 -13.12 16.83 38.48
N ALA A 52 -11.90 16.60 38.95
CA ALA A 52 -10.94 15.77 38.23
C ALA A 52 -9.91 15.18 39.19
N ILE A 53 -9.39 14.00 38.85
CA ILE A 53 -8.37 13.29 39.62
C ILE A 53 -7.17 13.01 38.71
N ILE A 54 -5.97 13.28 39.20
CA ILE A 54 -4.71 12.79 38.63
C ILE A 54 -4.12 11.75 39.57
N ILE A 55 -3.71 10.63 39.02
CA ILE A 55 -3.08 9.54 39.76
C ILE A 55 -1.62 9.40 39.34
N ASP A 56 -0.72 9.71 40.26
CA ASP A 56 0.71 9.48 40.08
C ASP A 56 1.16 8.23 40.83
N ILE A 57 1.81 7.30 40.13
CA ILE A 57 2.44 6.15 40.77
C ILE A 57 3.81 6.59 41.31
N LYS A 58 3.98 6.59 42.63
CA LYS A 58 5.24 6.93 43.30
C LYS A 58 5.76 5.76 44.11
N SER A 59 7.08 5.61 44.19
CA SER A 59 7.69 4.58 45.03
C SER A 59 7.51 4.89 46.52
N LYS A 60 7.34 3.85 47.34
CA LYS A 60 7.27 3.97 48.80
C LYS A 60 8.48 4.71 49.36
N ALA A 61 9.68 4.47 48.81
CA ALA A 61 10.90 5.17 49.21
C ALA A 61 10.83 6.69 48.97
N TRP A 62 10.26 7.13 47.84
CA TRP A 62 10.07 8.55 47.54
C TRP A 62 9.03 9.17 48.49
N ILE A 63 7.92 8.48 48.76
CA ILE A 63 6.88 8.95 49.68
C ILE A 63 7.44 9.13 51.10
N LYS A 64 8.20 8.14 51.60
CA LYS A 64 8.89 8.25 52.90
C LYS A 64 9.78 9.48 53.00
N LYS A 65 10.50 9.81 51.92
CA LYS A 65 11.40 10.95 51.87
C LYS A 65 10.67 12.30 51.82
N THR A 66 9.55 12.36 51.09
CA THR A 66 8.83 13.62 50.84
C THR A 66 7.80 13.93 51.93
N TYR A 67 7.02 12.93 52.33
CA TYR A 67 5.86 13.09 53.23
C TYR A 67 6.08 12.48 54.62
N GLY A 68 7.07 11.60 54.79
CA GLY A 68 7.34 10.89 56.04
C GLY A 68 6.91 9.42 56.03
N GLU A 69 7.32 8.67 57.05
CA GLU A 69 7.06 7.22 57.11
C GLU A 69 5.60 6.87 57.43
N ASP A 70 4.87 7.76 58.09
CA ASP A 70 3.51 7.52 58.59
C ASP A 70 2.49 7.26 57.46
N PHE A 71 2.77 7.75 56.25
CA PHE A 71 1.90 7.61 55.08
C PHE A 71 2.17 6.33 54.27
N VAL A 72 3.17 5.51 54.63
CA VAL A 72 3.44 4.27 53.92
C VAL A 72 2.78 3.10 54.62
N THR A 73 1.68 2.60 54.04
CA THR A 73 1.03 1.38 54.52
C THR A 73 1.96 0.16 54.43
N GLU A 74 1.91 -0.69 55.46
CA GLU A 74 2.66 -1.95 55.53
C GLU A 74 2.17 -2.96 54.47
N LYS A 75 2.95 -4.04 54.27
CA LYS A 75 2.70 -5.08 53.27
C LYS A 75 1.25 -5.61 53.34
N GLY A 76 0.49 -5.47 52.26
CA GLY A 76 -0.78 -6.17 52.04
C GLY A 76 -1.99 -5.28 51.72
N ASP A 77 -1.89 -3.96 51.93
CA ASP A 77 -2.99 -3.06 51.57
C ASP A 77 -3.02 -2.83 50.06
N LYS A 78 -4.09 -3.33 49.42
CA LYS A 78 -4.38 -3.04 48.01
C LYS A 78 -4.70 -1.54 47.87
N PRO A 79 -4.14 -0.86 46.87
CA PRO A 79 -4.52 0.52 46.59
C PRO A 79 -6.02 0.61 46.29
N LEU A 80 -6.66 1.69 46.74
CA LEU A 80 -8.08 1.96 46.45
C LEU A 80 -8.39 2.07 44.95
N ILE A 81 -7.40 2.50 44.16
CA ILE A 81 -7.52 2.62 42.71
C ILE A 81 -6.58 1.62 42.08
N ASP A 82 -7.16 0.65 41.39
CA ASP A 82 -6.43 -0.30 40.56
C ASP A 82 -6.18 0.36 39.21
N ILE A 83 -4.92 0.66 38.91
CA ILE A 83 -4.49 1.33 37.68
C ILE A 83 -3.93 0.34 36.64
N SER A 84 -4.12 -0.99 36.82
CA SER A 84 -3.74 -2.09 35.91
C SER A 84 -2.26 -2.18 35.46
N ASP A 85 -1.77 -3.43 35.27
CA ASP A 85 -0.47 -3.94 34.79
C ASP A 85 0.87 -3.37 35.33
N SER A 86 0.88 -2.17 35.92
CA SER A 86 2.09 -1.48 36.43
C SER A 86 2.12 -1.41 37.97
N TYR A 87 1.25 -2.12 38.66
CA TYR A 87 1.25 -2.17 40.12
C TYR A 87 2.44 -2.98 40.62
N ASP A 88 3.39 -2.29 41.24
CA ASP A 88 4.49 -2.87 42.00
C ASP A 88 4.15 -2.74 43.50
N GLU A 89 4.37 -3.80 44.29
CA GLU A 89 4.18 -3.80 45.75
C GLU A 89 5.00 -2.69 46.46
N GLN A 90 6.04 -2.18 45.79
CA GLN A 90 6.88 -1.08 46.26
C GLN A 90 6.37 0.31 45.88
N SER A 91 5.24 0.42 45.19
CA SER A 91 4.67 1.69 44.74
C SER A 91 3.29 1.94 45.33
N LEU A 92 2.91 3.21 45.46
CA LEU A 92 1.60 3.64 45.94
C LEU A 92 1.05 4.73 45.00
N PRO A 93 -0.28 4.76 44.78
CA PRO A 93 -0.92 5.83 44.02
C PRO A 93 -1.04 7.09 44.89
N LEU A 94 -0.36 8.14 44.45
CA LEU A 94 -0.57 9.50 44.91
C LEU A 94 -1.73 10.10 44.11
N ILE A 95 -2.78 10.51 44.80
CA ILE A 95 -4.01 11.02 44.19
C ILE A 95 -4.05 12.53 44.41
N THR A 96 -4.10 13.29 43.32
CA THR A 96 -4.38 14.73 43.36
C THR A 96 -5.81 14.94 42.88
N TYR A 97 -6.69 15.35 43.79
CA TYR A 97 -8.12 15.54 43.51
C TYR A 97 -8.46 17.03 43.49
N TYR A 98 -9.05 17.47 42.38
CA TYR A 98 -9.47 18.84 42.14
C TYR A 98 -11.00 18.92 42.21
N VAL A 99 -11.51 19.86 43.00
CA VAL A 99 -12.95 20.11 43.14
C VAL A 99 -13.24 21.59 42.99
N LYS A 100 -14.11 21.94 42.07
CA LYS A 100 -14.62 23.30 41.88
C LYS A 100 -15.58 23.66 43.02
N SER A 101 -15.35 24.82 43.63
CA SER A 101 -16.16 25.35 44.73
C SER A 101 -16.48 26.83 44.48
N ASN A 102 -17.43 27.38 45.25
CA ASN A 102 -17.83 28.79 45.14
C ASN A 102 -16.67 29.70 45.57
N GLY A 103 -15.87 30.16 44.60
CA GLY A 103 -14.73 31.05 44.82
C GLY A 103 -13.36 30.45 44.52
N GLY A 104 -13.29 29.27 43.88
CA GLY A 104 -12.01 28.69 43.44
C GLY A 104 -12.05 27.19 43.20
N VAL A 105 -10.89 26.60 42.98
CA VAL A 105 -10.69 25.14 42.91
C VAL A 105 -9.91 24.70 44.14
N ILE A 106 -10.46 23.73 44.87
CA ILE A 106 -9.82 23.11 46.03
C ILE A 106 -9.05 21.88 45.57
N VAL A 107 -7.79 21.80 45.98
CA VAL A 107 -6.88 20.70 45.65
C VAL A 107 -6.61 19.86 46.90
N TYR A 108 -6.97 18.58 46.84
CA TYR A 108 -6.69 17.60 47.87
C TYR A 108 -5.56 16.68 47.40
N LYS A 109 -4.53 16.49 48.23
CA LYS A 109 -3.52 15.47 48.02
C LYS A 109 -3.78 14.30 48.95
N LEU A 110 -4.11 13.16 48.37
CA LEU A 110 -4.54 11.97 49.07
C LEU A 110 -3.58 10.83 48.76
N LEU A 111 -3.34 10.00 49.76
CA LEU A 111 -2.61 8.76 49.59
C LEU A 111 -3.38 7.65 50.28
N ASN A 112 -3.88 6.72 49.47
CA ASN A 112 -4.85 5.72 49.92
C ASN A 112 -6.06 6.40 50.61
N ARG A 113 -6.20 6.26 51.94
CA ARG A 113 -7.30 6.83 52.72
C ARG A 113 -6.93 8.13 53.45
N ASP A 114 -5.65 8.49 53.44
CA ASP A 114 -5.13 9.57 54.27
C ASP A 114 -4.90 10.83 53.44
N LEU A 115 -5.18 11.97 54.07
CA LEU A 115 -4.88 13.30 53.52
C LEU A 115 -3.42 13.64 53.86
N LEU A 116 -2.61 13.92 52.82
CA LEU A 116 -1.18 14.19 52.98
C LEU A 116 -0.89 15.61 53.46
N GLU A 117 -1.63 16.58 52.93
CA GLU A 117 -1.43 18.02 53.15
C GLU A 117 -2.77 18.71 53.33
N GLU A 118 -2.76 19.89 53.97
CA GLU A 118 -3.96 20.73 54.02
C GLU A 118 -4.42 21.11 52.59
N PRO A 119 -5.74 21.13 52.32
CA PRO A 119 -6.23 21.44 50.98
C PRO A 119 -5.84 22.85 50.55
N ILE A 120 -5.30 22.96 49.33
CA ILE A 120 -4.89 24.24 48.75
C ILE A 120 -6.07 24.81 47.97
N ILE A 121 -6.39 26.08 48.18
CA ILE A 121 -7.42 26.79 47.42
C ILE A 121 -6.73 27.60 46.33
N LEU A 122 -7.01 27.26 45.07
CA LEU A 122 -6.60 28.01 43.90
C LEU A 122 -7.70 29.00 43.53
N ASN A 123 -7.36 30.28 43.39
CA ASN A 123 -8.29 31.33 42.98
C ASN A 123 -8.46 31.33 41.45
N ILE A 124 -9.01 30.24 40.92
CA ILE A 124 -9.27 30.01 39.49
C ILE A 124 -10.72 29.57 39.29
N ASP A 125 -11.32 29.92 38.15
CA ASP A 125 -12.73 29.63 37.84
C ASP A 125 -12.98 28.24 37.23
N ARG A 126 -11.91 27.60 36.73
CA ARG A 126 -11.91 26.33 35.99
C ARG A 126 -10.85 25.40 36.56
N LEU A 127 -11.00 24.11 36.33
CA LEU A 127 -10.00 23.13 36.77
C LEU A 127 -8.67 23.36 36.03
N PRO A 128 -7.52 23.22 36.70
CA PRO A 128 -6.20 23.39 36.07
C PRO A 128 -5.81 22.19 35.19
N ILE A 129 -6.76 21.28 34.91
CA ILE A 129 -6.60 20.12 34.05
C ILE A 129 -7.40 20.41 32.78
N ILE A 130 -6.67 20.70 31.70
CA ILE A 130 -7.24 21.02 30.40
C ILE A 130 -7.27 19.74 29.55
N PRO A 131 -8.46 19.26 29.15
CA PRO A 131 -8.57 18.17 28.21
C PRO A 131 -8.16 18.63 26.81
N VAL A 132 -7.51 17.76 26.05
CA VAL A 132 -7.18 17.95 24.64
C VAL A 132 -7.88 16.84 23.87
N TYR A 133 -8.96 17.20 23.18
CA TYR A 133 -9.79 16.25 22.47
C TYR A 133 -9.36 16.08 21.01
N GLY A 134 -9.43 14.83 20.54
CA GLY A 134 -9.33 14.47 19.13
C GLY A 134 -10.66 14.64 18.40
N GLU A 135 -10.90 13.83 17.38
CA GLU A 135 -12.13 13.86 16.60
C GLU A 135 -13.31 13.32 17.41
N GLU A 136 -14.45 14.03 17.37
CA GLU A 136 -15.69 13.60 17.99
C GLU A 136 -16.37 12.51 17.15
N THR A 137 -16.78 11.42 17.80
CA THR A 137 -17.48 10.31 17.17
C THR A 137 -18.52 9.72 18.11
N PHE A 138 -19.67 9.33 17.57
CA PHE A 138 -20.70 8.65 18.35
C PHE A 138 -20.46 7.14 18.31
N ILE A 139 -20.25 6.55 19.48
CA ILE A 139 -20.12 5.10 19.66
C ILE A 139 -21.17 4.67 20.68
N ASP A 140 -22.07 3.77 20.29
CA ASP A 140 -23.13 3.24 21.17
C ASP A 140 -23.96 4.35 21.87
N ASP A 141 -24.41 5.35 21.10
CA ASP A 141 -25.15 6.54 21.57
C ASP A 141 -24.41 7.40 22.61
N LYS A 142 -23.10 7.24 22.74
CA LYS A 142 -22.24 8.07 23.58
C LYS A 142 -21.26 8.86 22.72
N LEU A 143 -21.08 10.13 23.07
CA LEU A 143 -20.00 10.94 22.51
C LEU A 143 -18.67 10.34 22.99
N SER A 144 -17.79 10.02 22.04
CA SER A 144 -16.46 9.51 22.29
C SER A 144 -15.48 10.31 21.44
N HIS A 145 -14.27 10.48 21.94
CA HIS A 145 -13.19 11.08 21.15
C HIS A 145 -12.31 9.98 20.57
N ARG A 146 -11.80 10.22 19.36
CA ARG A 146 -10.96 9.28 18.63
C ARG A 146 -9.75 10.01 18.05
N GLY A 147 -8.59 9.36 18.10
CA GLY A 147 -7.38 9.82 17.45
C GLY A 147 -7.23 9.23 16.05
N ILE A 148 -6.47 9.92 15.19
CA ILE A 148 -6.26 9.54 13.79
C ILE A 148 -5.78 8.08 13.62
N VAL A 149 -4.90 7.61 14.51
CA VAL A 149 -4.34 6.25 14.50
C VAL A 149 -5.41 5.19 14.71
N SER A 150 -6.48 5.51 15.44
CA SER A 150 -7.55 4.57 15.67
C SER A 150 -8.26 4.22 14.36
N GLN A 151 -8.41 5.17 13.43
CA GLN A 151 -8.94 4.92 12.08
C GLN A 151 -7.97 4.08 11.22
N SER A 152 -6.67 4.29 11.39
CA SER A 152 -5.62 3.55 10.68
C SER A 152 -5.42 2.10 11.16
N LYS A 153 -5.76 1.78 12.41
CA LYS A 153 -5.56 0.46 13.05
C LYS A 153 -6.06 -0.74 12.23
N PRO A 154 -7.29 -0.78 11.69
CA PRO A 154 -7.75 -1.90 10.86
C PRO A 154 -6.93 -2.07 9.57
N ILE A 155 -6.49 -0.96 8.95
CA ILE A 155 -5.71 -1.00 7.72
C ILE A 155 -4.29 -1.47 8.00
N GLN A 156 -3.69 -1.03 9.12
CA GLN A 156 -2.38 -1.51 9.54
C GLN A 156 -2.40 -3.04 9.74
N LYS A 157 -3.43 -3.58 10.38
CA LYS A 157 -3.61 -5.04 10.52
C LYS A 157 -3.71 -5.75 9.16
N LEU A 158 -4.39 -5.14 8.18
CA LEU A 158 -4.50 -5.67 6.83
C LEU A 158 -3.13 -5.71 6.13
N ILE A 159 -2.32 -4.67 6.30
CA ILE A 159 -0.93 -4.62 5.79
C ILE A 159 -0.09 -5.72 6.44
N ASP A 160 -0.11 -5.81 7.77
CA ASP A 160 0.66 -6.82 8.52
C ASP A 160 0.27 -8.25 8.11
N TYR A 161 -1.03 -8.49 7.91
CA TYR A 161 -1.54 -9.77 7.41
C TYR A 161 -1.09 -10.05 5.97
N SER A 162 -1.16 -9.05 5.09
CA SER A 162 -0.75 -9.18 3.69
C SER A 162 0.75 -9.49 3.57
N TYR A 163 1.60 -8.85 4.37
CA TYR A 163 3.01 -9.20 4.48
C TYR A 163 3.22 -10.62 4.98
N SER A 164 2.48 -11.03 6.01
CA SER A 164 2.56 -12.40 6.54
C SER A 164 2.19 -13.44 5.48
N GLN A 165 1.15 -13.18 4.69
CA GLN A 165 0.73 -14.03 3.57
C GLN A 165 1.76 -14.08 2.44
N LEU A 166 2.39 -12.95 2.12
CA LEU A 166 3.48 -12.90 1.14
C LEU A 166 4.66 -13.76 1.60
N CYS A 167 5.07 -13.62 2.86
CA CYS A 167 6.12 -14.44 3.48
C CYS A 167 5.75 -15.93 3.46
N GLU A 168 4.50 -16.29 3.75
CA GLU A 168 4.04 -17.68 3.72
C GLU A 168 4.09 -18.26 2.29
N ARG A 169 3.63 -17.51 1.29
CA ARG A 169 3.71 -17.92 -0.13
C ARG A 169 5.15 -18.08 -0.60
N LEU A 170 6.03 -17.18 -0.19
CA LEU A 170 7.46 -17.26 -0.48
C LEU A 170 8.11 -18.48 0.17
N ALA A 171 7.79 -18.74 1.44
CA ALA A 171 8.31 -19.90 2.16
C ALA A 171 7.82 -21.24 1.57
N LYS A 172 6.57 -21.28 1.08
CA LYS A 172 5.99 -22.46 0.42
C LYS A 172 6.44 -22.62 -1.03
N SER A 173 7.12 -21.63 -1.62
CA SER A 173 7.48 -21.68 -3.02
C SER A 173 8.47 -22.82 -3.27
N PRO A 174 8.12 -23.78 -4.13
CA PRO A 174 9.07 -24.78 -4.57
C PRO A 174 10.17 -24.14 -5.41
N LYS A 175 11.35 -24.74 -5.41
CA LYS A 175 12.41 -24.38 -6.37
C LYS A 175 12.01 -24.89 -7.76
N ASN A 176 12.42 -24.18 -8.80
CA ASN A 176 12.20 -24.61 -10.18
C ASN A 176 12.70 -26.04 -10.36
N ALA A 177 11.90 -26.88 -11.01
CA ALA A 177 12.16 -28.31 -11.12
C ALA A 177 12.17 -28.74 -12.59
N TRP A 178 12.94 -29.78 -12.86
CA TRP A 178 12.91 -30.48 -14.13
C TRP A 178 11.83 -31.55 -14.09
N VAL A 179 10.97 -31.56 -15.11
CA VAL A 179 9.89 -32.55 -15.27
C VAL A 179 10.15 -33.34 -16.53
N GLY A 180 10.10 -34.67 -16.41
CA GLY A 180 10.30 -35.61 -17.51
C GLY A 180 9.81 -37.01 -17.12
N THR A 181 9.78 -37.91 -18.09
CA THR A 181 9.47 -39.32 -17.84
C THR A 181 10.59 -39.99 -17.06
N LYS A 182 10.28 -41.04 -16.31
CA LYS A 182 11.25 -41.74 -15.46
C LYS A 182 12.39 -42.33 -16.30
N GLU A 183 12.02 -42.90 -17.43
CA GLU A 183 12.90 -43.55 -18.42
C GLU A 183 13.88 -42.54 -19.04
N ALA A 184 13.46 -41.28 -19.21
CA ALA A 184 14.31 -40.22 -19.75
C ALA A 184 15.42 -39.77 -18.79
N ILE A 185 15.19 -39.88 -17.47
CA ILE A 185 16.08 -39.36 -16.41
C ILE A 185 16.93 -40.48 -15.78
N GLU A 186 16.58 -41.75 -16.02
CA GLU A 186 17.25 -42.92 -15.46
C GLU A 186 18.78 -42.89 -15.69
N GLY A 187 19.55 -43.06 -14.61
CA GLY A 187 21.01 -42.97 -14.63
C GLY A 187 21.60 -41.54 -14.54
N ASN A 188 20.80 -40.49 -14.80
CA ASN A 188 21.22 -39.09 -14.75
C ASN A 188 20.57 -38.29 -13.60
N GLU A 189 19.89 -38.96 -12.66
CA GLU A 189 19.16 -38.31 -11.57
C GLU A 189 20.00 -37.33 -10.74
N GLU A 190 21.25 -37.67 -10.46
CA GLU A 190 22.15 -36.83 -9.66
C GLU A 190 22.51 -35.54 -10.39
N TYR A 191 22.65 -35.59 -11.72
CA TYR A 191 22.87 -34.41 -12.57
C TYR A 191 21.66 -33.48 -12.55
N PHE A 192 20.44 -34.02 -12.66
CA PHE A 192 19.22 -33.21 -12.59
C PHE A 192 18.95 -32.65 -11.19
N LYS A 193 19.28 -33.40 -10.12
CA LYS A 193 19.13 -32.96 -8.72
C LYS A 193 20.11 -31.84 -8.35
N ASN A 194 21.33 -31.90 -8.86
CA ASN A 194 22.39 -30.93 -8.53
C ASN A 194 22.59 -29.85 -9.59
N PHE A 195 21.74 -29.76 -10.61
CA PHE A 195 21.89 -28.81 -11.72
C PHE A 195 22.12 -27.38 -11.24
N ASP A 196 21.27 -26.87 -10.33
CA ASP A 196 21.39 -25.50 -9.79
C ASP A 196 22.66 -25.28 -8.93
N LYS A 197 23.32 -26.35 -8.48
CA LYS A 197 24.54 -26.30 -7.65
C LYS A 197 25.82 -26.57 -8.44
N SER A 198 25.71 -27.25 -9.57
CA SER A 198 26.84 -27.66 -10.39
C SER A 198 27.12 -26.64 -11.49
N VAL A 199 28.40 -26.36 -11.76
CA VAL A 199 28.82 -25.42 -12.83
C VAL A 199 28.74 -26.09 -14.21
N ASN A 200 28.31 -27.35 -14.30
CA ASN A 200 28.29 -28.10 -15.55
C ASN A 200 27.11 -27.63 -16.44
N PRO A 201 27.35 -27.08 -17.64
CA PRO A 201 26.30 -26.57 -18.52
C PRO A 201 25.54 -27.68 -19.27
N LEU A 202 25.96 -28.94 -19.17
CA LEU A 202 25.42 -30.05 -19.96
C LEU A 202 24.42 -30.90 -19.15
N LEU A 203 23.19 -31.00 -19.63
CA LEU A 203 22.17 -31.95 -19.15
C LEU A 203 21.92 -33.02 -20.19
N LEU A 204 22.27 -34.27 -19.87
CA LEU A 204 22.04 -35.43 -20.72
C LEU A 204 20.76 -36.14 -20.28
N TYR A 205 19.97 -36.61 -21.25
CA TYR A 205 18.79 -37.42 -21.02
C TYR A 205 18.77 -38.61 -22.00
N ASN A 206 18.07 -39.67 -21.64
CA ASN A 206 17.95 -40.86 -22.47
C ASN A 206 16.86 -40.63 -23.53
N LYS A 207 17.29 -40.45 -24.78
CA LYS A 207 16.39 -40.20 -25.92
C LYS A 207 15.51 -41.41 -26.28
N TYR A 208 15.94 -42.62 -25.97
CA TYR A 208 15.23 -43.85 -26.31
C TYR A 208 15.05 -44.72 -25.08
N ASP A 209 13.86 -45.30 -24.93
CA ASP A 209 13.54 -46.32 -23.93
C ASP A 209 13.95 -47.72 -24.41
N ASP A 210 13.94 -48.72 -23.52
CA ASP A 210 14.26 -50.13 -23.77
C ASP A 210 13.45 -50.74 -24.94
N ARG A 211 12.27 -50.16 -25.22
CA ARG A 211 11.37 -50.55 -26.32
C ARG A 211 11.62 -49.79 -27.63
N LYS A 212 12.71 -49.02 -27.73
CA LYS A 212 13.05 -48.13 -28.86
C LYS A 212 12.03 -47.02 -29.16
N ASN A 213 11.14 -46.72 -28.22
CA ASN A 213 10.27 -45.55 -28.29
C ASN A 213 11.08 -44.30 -27.94
N GLN A 214 10.79 -43.18 -28.61
CA GLN A 214 11.45 -41.91 -28.33
C GLN A 214 10.85 -41.27 -27.08
N ASN A 215 11.69 -40.97 -26.10
CA ASN A 215 11.29 -40.24 -24.89
C ASN A 215 11.20 -38.73 -25.18
N GLU A 216 10.26 -38.08 -24.51
CA GLU A 216 10.18 -36.62 -24.51
C GLU A 216 11.35 -36.03 -23.70
N PRO A 217 12.00 -34.96 -24.18
CA PRO A 217 13.07 -34.30 -23.44
C PRO A 217 12.52 -33.72 -22.13
N PRO A 218 13.23 -33.88 -21.00
CA PRO A 218 12.87 -33.20 -19.77
C PRO A 218 12.81 -31.69 -19.95
N THR A 219 11.75 -31.06 -19.47
CA THR A 219 11.55 -29.61 -19.54
C THR A 219 11.67 -28.98 -18.16
N ARG A 220 12.17 -27.74 -18.12
CA ARG A 220 12.23 -26.97 -16.88
C ARG A 220 10.89 -26.28 -16.67
N ILE A 221 10.28 -26.50 -15.52
CA ILE A 221 9.11 -25.72 -15.10
C ILE A 221 9.59 -24.64 -14.13
N ASP A 222 9.51 -23.40 -14.60
CA ASP A 222 9.72 -22.24 -13.74
C ASP A 222 8.43 -22.02 -12.93
N MET A 223 8.50 -22.34 -11.64
CA MET A 223 7.39 -22.12 -10.72
C MET A 223 7.49 -20.69 -10.22
N THR A 224 6.65 -19.81 -10.78
CA THR A 224 6.56 -18.42 -10.34
C THR A 224 5.50 -18.28 -9.26
N ILE A 225 5.84 -17.55 -8.19
CA ILE A 225 4.86 -17.20 -7.17
C ILE A 225 3.97 -16.11 -7.75
N GLN A 226 2.66 -16.33 -7.73
CA GLN A 226 1.70 -15.26 -7.96
C GLN A 226 1.50 -14.48 -6.65
N TYR A 227 2.01 -13.25 -6.62
CA TYR A 227 1.85 -12.31 -5.50
C TYR A 227 1.25 -10.97 -5.91
N ASN A 228 0.85 -10.82 -7.18
CA ASN A 228 0.30 -9.57 -7.72
C ASN A 228 -0.99 -9.14 -7.00
N ASP A 229 -1.82 -10.09 -6.59
CA ASP A 229 -3.01 -9.85 -5.78
C ASP A 229 -2.67 -9.18 -4.44
N LEU A 230 -1.66 -9.69 -3.74
CA LEU A 230 -1.19 -9.13 -2.46
C LEU A 230 -0.52 -7.77 -2.66
N THR A 231 0.25 -7.58 -3.73
CA THR A 231 0.86 -6.28 -4.05
C THR A 231 -0.20 -5.20 -4.30
N THR A 232 -1.28 -5.51 -5.03
CA THR A 232 -2.39 -4.57 -5.24
C THR A 232 -3.09 -4.23 -3.93
N VAL A 233 -3.35 -5.22 -3.06
CA VAL A 233 -3.95 -4.97 -1.74
C VAL A 233 -3.05 -4.10 -0.87
N LEU A 234 -1.73 -4.33 -0.88
CA LEU A 234 -0.75 -3.50 -0.15
C LEU A 234 -0.75 -2.06 -0.67
N GLN A 235 -0.70 -1.86 -1.98
CA GLN A 235 -0.74 -0.51 -2.58
C GLN A 235 -2.02 0.24 -2.24
N ASN A 236 -3.18 -0.42 -2.34
CA ASN A 236 -4.46 0.19 -1.97
C ASN A 236 -4.55 0.48 -0.48
N SER A 237 -4.03 -0.41 0.37
CA SER A 237 -4.01 -0.22 1.83
C SER A 237 -3.10 0.94 2.23
N LEU A 238 -1.95 1.11 1.57
CA LEU A 238 -1.06 2.25 1.79
C LEU A 238 -1.72 3.57 1.34
N ALA A 239 -2.40 3.57 0.19
CA ALA A 239 -3.16 4.74 -0.27
C ALA A 239 -4.30 5.10 0.69
N MET A 240 -5.00 4.10 1.24
CA MET A 240 -6.07 4.32 2.22
C MET A 240 -5.52 4.82 3.56
N LEU A 241 -4.34 4.36 4.00
CA LEU A 241 -3.64 4.94 5.15
C LEU A 241 -3.28 6.41 4.91
N GLN A 242 -2.74 6.75 3.74
CA GLN A 242 -2.40 8.14 3.38
C GLN A 242 -3.64 9.03 3.38
N SER A 243 -4.75 8.54 2.81
CA SER A 243 -6.03 9.23 2.82
C SER A 243 -6.57 9.49 4.23
N ILE A 244 -6.35 8.57 5.18
CA ILE A 244 -6.79 8.72 6.57
C ILE A 244 -5.88 9.66 7.35
N THR A 245 -4.56 9.56 7.16
CA THR A 245 -3.60 10.37 7.93
C THR A 245 -3.52 11.82 7.45
N GLY A 246 -4.02 12.13 6.25
CA GLY A 246 -3.96 13.47 5.67
C GLY A 246 -2.53 13.90 5.30
N VAL A 247 -1.54 13.00 5.40
CA VAL A 247 -0.15 13.26 5.02
C VAL A 247 0.09 12.69 3.64
N GLU A 248 0.22 13.56 2.64
CA GLU A 248 0.73 13.16 1.33
C GLU A 248 2.22 12.78 1.46
N SER A 249 2.56 11.54 1.13
CA SER A 249 3.96 11.15 0.85
C SER A 249 4.28 11.17 -0.66
N ILE A 250 3.40 11.76 -1.47
CA ILE A 250 3.52 11.66 -2.92
C ILE A 250 3.44 13.08 -3.44
N GLY A 251 4.61 13.66 -3.72
CA GLY A 251 4.67 14.87 -4.54
C GLY A 251 3.78 14.67 -5.75
N ILE A 252 2.83 15.59 -5.91
CA ILE A 252 1.79 15.66 -6.94
C ILE A 252 2.12 14.71 -8.12
N PRO A 253 1.46 13.54 -8.21
CA PRO A 253 1.71 12.65 -9.33
C PRO A 253 1.26 13.36 -10.60
N ASP A 254 2.16 13.43 -11.58
CA ASP A 254 1.96 14.00 -12.92
C ASP A 254 0.98 13.18 -13.79
N GLN A 255 0.08 12.41 -13.16
CA GLN A 255 -0.97 11.68 -13.85
C GLN A 255 -2.17 12.60 -14.02
N LYS A 256 -2.29 13.14 -15.23
CA LYS A 256 -3.51 13.70 -15.81
C LYS A 256 -4.61 12.63 -15.86
N VAL A 257 -5.20 12.32 -14.71
CA VAL A 257 -6.57 11.83 -14.68
C VAL A 257 -7.42 13.07 -14.93
N GLU A 258 -8.34 13.01 -15.90
CA GLU A 258 -9.36 14.05 -16.11
C GLU A 258 -10.32 14.07 -14.92
N MET A 259 -9.83 14.46 -13.75
CA MET A 259 -10.67 14.79 -12.61
C MET A 259 -11.27 16.16 -12.88
N THR A 260 -12.59 16.25 -12.74
CA THR A 260 -13.24 17.56 -12.80
C THR A 260 -12.66 18.46 -11.70
N ALA A 261 -12.49 19.76 -11.99
CA ALA A 261 -11.96 20.71 -11.01
C ALA A 261 -12.77 20.66 -9.69
N THR A 262 -14.07 20.40 -9.78
CA THR A 262 -14.94 20.20 -8.62
C THR A 262 -14.55 18.99 -7.77
N GLU A 263 -14.20 17.86 -8.39
CA GLU A 263 -13.82 16.63 -7.70
C GLU A 263 -12.41 16.71 -7.09
N ALA A 264 -11.47 17.37 -7.79
CA ALA A 264 -10.15 17.66 -7.23
C ALA A 264 -10.23 18.62 -6.02
N LEU A 265 -11.06 19.66 -6.10
CA LEU A 265 -11.35 20.56 -4.98
C LEU A 265 -12.04 19.84 -3.82
N LEU A 266 -13.03 19.01 -4.12
CA LEU A 266 -13.78 18.29 -3.09
C LEU A 266 -12.90 17.27 -2.36
N ASN A 267 -11.98 16.63 -3.09
CA ASN A 267 -10.95 15.77 -2.51
C ASN A 267 -9.99 16.58 -1.62
N ALA A 268 -9.41 17.67 -2.11
CA ALA A 268 -8.53 18.54 -1.30
C ALA A 268 -9.23 19.08 -0.03
N LYS A 269 -10.51 19.44 -0.13
CA LYS A 269 -11.34 19.86 1.02
C LYS A 269 -11.63 18.71 1.98
N SER A 270 -11.95 17.53 1.46
CA SER A 270 -12.26 16.36 2.29
C SER A 270 -11.02 15.86 3.05
N TYR A 271 -9.83 15.92 2.45
CA TYR A 271 -8.58 15.50 3.10
C TYR A 271 -8.15 16.42 4.24
N THR A 272 -8.37 17.74 4.08
CA THR A 272 -7.96 18.75 5.07
C THR A 272 -8.91 18.84 6.26
N ASN A 273 -10.21 18.55 6.04
CA ASN A 273 -11.20 18.51 7.11
C ASN A 273 -10.86 17.49 8.22
N ASN A 274 -10.28 16.35 7.87
CA ASN A 274 -9.96 15.30 8.84
C ASN A 274 -8.92 15.74 9.88
N VAL A 275 -7.93 16.57 9.48
CA VAL A 275 -6.88 17.05 10.38
C VAL A 275 -7.26 18.38 11.04
N ARG A 276 -8.05 19.22 10.38
CA ARG A 276 -8.48 20.54 10.87
C ARG A 276 -9.12 20.48 12.26
N ASN A 277 -10.03 19.53 12.49
CA ASN A 277 -10.73 19.39 13.77
C ASN A 277 -9.77 19.23 14.96
N TYR A 278 -8.62 18.56 14.76
CA TYR A 278 -7.62 18.38 15.82
C TYR A 278 -6.91 19.71 16.16
N PHE A 279 -6.65 20.56 15.17
CA PHE A 279 -6.06 21.88 15.40
C PHE A 279 -7.05 22.84 16.07
N ASP A 280 -8.31 22.81 15.65
CA ASP A 280 -9.38 23.63 16.25
C ASP A 280 -9.58 23.26 17.74
N ASN A 281 -9.67 21.96 18.06
CA ASN A 281 -9.78 21.51 19.45
C ASN A 281 -8.56 21.86 20.30
N LEU A 282 -7.36 21.77 19.71
CA LEU A 282 -6.11 22.15 20.38
C LEU A 282 -6.07 23.65 20.67
N LYS A 283 -6.59 24.48 19.75
CA LYS A 283 -6.67 25.93 19.91
C LYS A 283 -7.55 26.35 21.08
N GLU A 284 -8.73 25.74 21.21
CA GLU A 284 -9.62 25.96 22.36
C GLU A 284 -8.97 25.50 23.67
N SER A 285 -8.28 24.35 23.65
CA SER A 285 -7.51 23.87 24.80
C SER A 285 -6.43 24.87 25.23
N PHE A 286 -5.66 25.43 24.28
CA PHE A 286 -4.63 26.43 24.58
C PHE A 286 -5.22 27.75 25.09
N LYS A 287 -6.39 28.15 24.58
CA LYS A 287 -7.13 29.31 25.07
C LYS A 287 -7.51 29.13 26.54
N SER A 288 -8.07 27.98 26.90
CA SER A 288 -8.35 27.61 28.30
C SER A 288 -7.09 27.59 29.17
N ALA A 289 -5.99 27.00 28.68
CA ALA A 289 -4.72 26.96 29.41
C ALA A 289 -4.17 28.37 29.67
N GLY A 290 -4.25 29.27 28.68
CA GLY A 290 -3.86 30.67 28.83
C GLY A 290 -4.73 31.43 29.83
N HIS A 291 -6.05 31.22 29.80
CA HIS A 291 -6.99 31.81 30.75
C HIS A 291 -6.65 31.42 32.20
N ILE A 292 -6.46 30.12 32.46
CA ILE A 292 -6.08 29.60 33.78
C ILE A 292 -4.71 30.17 34.22
N PHE A 293 -3.75 30.26 33.29
CA PHE A 293 -2.44 30.82 33.56
C PHE A 293 -2.51 32.28 34.04
N PHE A 294 -3.27 33.14 33.35
CA PHE A 294 -3.44 34.53 33.75
C PHE A 294 -4.22 34.66 35.07
N GLN A 295 -5.22 33.80 35.30
CA GLN A 295 -5.96 33.78 36.55
C GLN A 295 -5.09 33.38 37.75
N LEU A 296 -4.16 32.43 37.59
CA LEU A 296 -3.21 32.10 38.65
C LEU A 296 -2.26 33.25 38.99
N LEU A 297 -1.97 34.12 38.02
CA LEU A 297 -1.23 35.37 38.25
C LEU A 297 -2.11 36.50 38.82
N GLY A 298 -3.43 36.27 38.94
CA GLY A 298 -4.39 37.25 39.45
C GLY A 298 -4.91 38.24 38.40
N TYR A 299 -4.70 37.96 37.11
CA TYR A 299 -5.21 38.78 36.00
C TYR A 299 -6.42 38.11 35.35
N ASP A 300 -7.43 38.90 35.03
CA ASP A 300 -8.58 38.49 34.23
C ASP A 300 -8.42 39.07 32.82
N VAL A 301 -7.98 38.24 31.87
CA VAL A 301 -7.61 38.65 30.51
C VAL A 301 -8.17 37.65 29.51
N GLU A 302 -8.74 38.17 28.42
CA GLU A 302 -9.16 37.33 27.30
C GLU A 302 -7.95 36.88 26.48
N VAL A 303 -7.81 35.56 26.30
CA VAL A 303 -6.72 34.96 25.53
C VAL A 303 -7.22 34.57 24.14
N SER A 304 -6.44 34.86 23.11
CA SER A 304 -6.68 34.40 21.74
C SER A 304 -5.39 33.82 21.16
N VAL A 305 -5.54 32.82 20.28
CA VAL A 305 -4.42 32.21 19.55
C VAL A 305 -4.40 32.80 18.14
N GLU A 306 -3.41 33.64 17.86
CA GLU A 306 -3.30 34.38 16.59
C GLU A 306 -2.64 33.60 15.46
N GLN A 307 -1.68 32.71 15.77
CA GLN A 307 -0.96 31.93 14.77
C GLN A 307 -0.88 30.47 15.17
N GLY A 308 -1.12 29.60 14.18
CA GLY A 308 -1.06 28.15 14.37
C GLY A 308 -0.66 27.39 13.10
N PRO A 309 -0.45 26.07 13.21
CA PRO A 309 -0.18 25.21 12.05
C PRO A 309 -1.33 25.24 11.02
N GLU A 310 -2.55 25.57 11.46
CA GLU A 310 -3.71 25.74 10.57
C GLU A 310 -3.50 26.83 9.52
N ASP A 311 -2.79 27.92 9.84
CA ASP A 311 -2.56 29.02 8.90
C ASP A 311 -1.71 28.57 7.71
N GLN A 312 -0.73 27.71 7.97
CA GLN A 312 0.10 27.11 6.93
C GLN A 312 -0.73 26.17 6.06
N MET A 313 -1.67 25.43 6.66
CA MET A 313 -2.57 24.55 5.93
C MET A 313 -3.60 25.32 5.10
N GLU A 314 -4.24 26.35 5.65
CA GLU A 314 -5.17 27.22 4.90
C GLU A 314 -4.46 27.94 3.75
N ARG A 315 -3.21 28.39 3.95
CA ARG A 315 -2.38 28.92 2.86
C ARG A 315 -2.11 27.86 1.78
N GLN A 316 -1.85 26.60 2.15
CA GLN A 316 -1.67 25.52 1.17
C GLN A 316 -2.95 25.20 0.40
N ILE A 317 -4.10 25.18 1.06
CA ILE A 317 -5.41 25.02 0.41
C ILE A 317 -5.67 26.17 -0.56
N ALA A 318 -5.49 27.41 -0.11
CA ALA A 318 -5.63 28.59 -0.96
C ALA A 318 -4.72 28.52 -2.19
N ARG A 319 -3.47 28.03 -2.04
CA ARG A 319 -2.57 27.78 -3.18
C ARG A 319 -3.12 26.73 -4.14
N ALA A 320 -3.60 25.60 -3.63
CA ALA A 320 -4.16 24.54 -4.46
C ALA A 320 -5.42 25.02 -5.21
N GLU A 321 -6.32 25.75 -4.55
CA GLU A 321 -7.50 26.35 -5.16
C GLU A 321 -7.11 27.37 -6.23
N LEU A 322 -6.16 28.27 -5.94
CA LEU A 322 -5.69 29.28 -6.88
C LEU A 322 -4.96 28.67 -8.09
N MET A 323 -4.19 27.59 -7.91
CA MET A 323 -3.53 26.87 -9.01
C MET A 323 -4.53 26.18 -9.93
N GLN A 324 -5.63 25.65 -9.38
CA GLN A 324 -6.71 25.07 -10.18
C GLN A 324 -7.53 26.14 -10.90
N LEU A 325 -7.81 27.27 -10.23
CA LEU A 325 -8.47 28.41 -10.85
C LEU A 325 -7.62 29.04 -11.96
N ALA A 326 -6.29 29.05 -11.83
CA ALA A 326 -5.37 29.53 -12.87
C ALA A 326 -5.50 28.77 -14.20
N GLN A 327 -5.99 27.52 -14.19
CA GLN A 327 -6.26 26.74 -15.40
C GLN A 327 -7.59 27.12 -16.09
N LEU A 328 -8.53 27.69 -15.33
CA LEU A 328 -9.87 28.08 -15.80
C LEU A 328 -9.98 29.58 -16.13
N VAL A 329 -8.97 30.36 -15.76
CA VAL A 329 -9.01 31.82 -15.87
C VAL A 329 -8.40 32.31 -17.19
N PRO A 330 -9.10 33.20 -17.93
CA PRO A 330 -8.59 33.80 -19.16
C PRO A 330 -7.21 34.46 -18.97
N GLU A 331 -6.41 34.46 -20.03
CA GLU A 331 -5.00 34.91 -20.07
C GLU A 331 -4.77 36.31 -19.47
N GLU A 332 -5.78 37.18 -19.53
CA GLU A 332 -5.76 38.56 -19.03
C GLU A 332 -5.76 38.68 -17.50
N LYS A 333 -6.36 37.71 -16.78
CA LYS A 333 -6.46 37.72 -15.30
C LYS A 333 -5.43 36.80 -14.62
N ARG A 334 -4.57 36.16 -15.41
CA ARG A 334 -3.49 35.32 -14.88
C ARG A 334 -2.50 36.11 -14.04
N MET A 335 -2.23 37.38 -14.39
CA MET A 335 -1.31 38.24 -13.64
C MET A 335 -1.83 38.57 -12.24
N ASP A 336 -3.13 38.87 -12.10
CA ASP A 336 -3.78 39.13 -10.81
C ASP A 336 -3.80 37.87 -9.92
N LEU A 337 -4.01 36.70 -10.53
CA LEU A 337 -3.95 35.42 -9.83
C LEU A 337 -2.53 35.06 -9.40
N VAL A 338 -1.51 35.36 -10.23
CA VAL A 338 -0.11 35.23 -9.82
C VAL A 338 0.17 36.14 -8.63
N GLY A 339 -0.35 37.38 -8.61
CA GLY A 339 -0.28 38.28 -7.45
C GLY A 339 -0.95 37.71 -6.20
N ALA A 340 -2.15 37.14 -6.33
CA ALA A 340 -2.88 36.51 -5.23
C ALA A 340 -2.20 35.23 -4.71
N ILE A 341 -1.60 34.41 -5.58
CA ILE A 341 -0.78 33.25 -5.17
C ILE A 341 0.47 33.73 -4.43
N THR A 342 1.08 34.81 -4.90
CA THR A 342 2.32 35.36 -4.37
C THR A 342 2.12 36.10 -3.05
N SER A 343 0.94 36.65 -2.77
CA SER A 343 0.60 37.18 -1.44
C SER A 343 0.41 36.08 -0.38
N THR A 344 0.04 34.86 -0.77
CA THR A 344 0.05 33.69 0.15
C THR A 344 1.47 33.15 0.43
N LEU A 345 2.50 33.68 -0.23
CA LEU A 345 3.91 33.25 -0.16
C LEU A 345 4.79 34.19 0.70
N ASP A 346 4.18 35.01 1.57
CA ASP A 346 4.81 36.16 2.23
C ASP A 346 5.96 35.86 3.23
N ASP A 347 6.36 34.59 3.32
CA ASP A 347 7.46 34.07 4.12
C ASP A 347 8.84 34.17 3.42
N ASN A 348 8.87 34.58 2.14
CA ASN A 348 10.12 34.73 1.36
C ASN A 348 10.39 36.18 0.96
N GLN A 349 11.56 36.73 1.33
CA GLN A 349 11.93 38.13 1.03
C GLN A 349 11.91 38.47 -0.47
N PHE A 350 12.09 37.47 -1.33
CA PHE A 350 12.08 37.65 -2.79
C PHE A 350 10.65 37.90 -3.32
N ILE A 351 9.67 37.23 -2.72
CA ILE A 351 8.25 37.28 -3.06
C ILE A 351 7.66 38.64 -2.66
N ARG A 352 8.07 39.20 -1.51
CA ARG A 352 7.71 40.57 -1.12
C ARG A 352 8.18 41.63 -2.11
N ARG A 353 9.43 41.48 -2.58
CA ARG A 353 10.00 42.38 -3.61
C ARG A 353 9.32 42.21 -4.96
N PHE A 354 8.93 40.99 -5.31
CA PHE A 354 8.16 40.72 -6.52
C PHE A 354 6.76 41.35 -6.45
N ASN A 355 6.05 41.19 -5.33
CA ASN A 355 4.77 41.86 -5.10
C ASN A 355 4.90 43.39 -5.19
N GLN A 356 5.92 43.98 -4.55
CA GLN A 356 6.20 45.42 -4.71
C GLN A 356 6.45 45.81 -6.18
N ALA A 357 7.21 45.01 -6.93
CA ALA A 357 7.51 45.30 -8.34
C ALA A 357 6.30 45.14 -9.28
N VAL A 358 5.33 44.29 -8.92
CA VAL A 358 4.09 44.08 -9.70
C VAL A 358 3.08 45.20 -9.42
N PHE A 359 2.97 45.69 -8.17
CA PHE A 359 1.97 46.71 -7.80
C PHE A 359 2.44 48.17 -7.98
N ASP A 360 3.73 48.49 -7.85
CA ASP A 360 4.21 49.89 -7.89
C ASP A 360 4.61 50.41 -9.29
N GLY A 361 4.37 49.62 -10.34
CA GLY A 361 4.69 50.03 -11.71
C GLY A 361 6.18 49.93 -12.03
N VAL A 362 6.46 49.39 -13.21
CA VAL A 362 7.78 48.96 -13.66
C VAL A 362 8.78 50.12 -13.66
N SER A 363 9.88 49.99 -12.90
CA SER A 363 10.98 50.96 -12.97
C SER A 363 11.72 50.83 -14.32
N PRO A 364 12.28 51.93 -14.87
CA PRO A 364 12.94 51.94 -16.18
C PRO A 364 14.12 50.97 -16.34
N GLU A 365 14.72 50.52 -15.24
CA GLU A 365 15.79 49.52 -15.25
C GLU A 365 15.27 48.09 -15.48
N VAL A 366 14.10 47.76 -14.93
CA VAL A 366 13.48 46.43 -15.10
C VAL A 366 13.08 46.21 -16.56
N MET A 367 12.67 47.27 -17.29
CA MET A 367 12.34 47.18 -18.71
C MET A 367 13.56 46.83 -19.59
N ARG A 368 14.76 47.33 -19.25
CA ARG A 368 16.01 46.96 -19.94
C ARG A 368 16.43 45.53 -19.64
N LEU A 369 16.28 45.11 -18.39
CA LEU A 369 16.55 43.74 -17.98
C LEU A 369 15.55 42.76 -18.63
N GLN A 370 14.29 43.15 -18.75
CA GLN A 370 13.25 42.38 -19.41
C GLN A 370 13.52 42.24 -20.92
N GLN A 371 14.00 43.29 -21.59
CA GLN A 371 14.46 43.21 -22.99
C GLN A 371 15.65 42.27 -23.16
N GLN A 372 16.58 42.27 -22.20
CA GLN A 372 17.76 41.40 -22.25
C GLN A 372 17.40 39.93 -21.98
N ILE A 373 16.49 39.68 -21.04
CA ILE A 373 15.92 38.35 -20.77
C ILE A 373 15.10 37.85 -21.97
N GLN A 374 14.37 38.74 -22.65
CA GLN A 374 13.59 38.38 -23.83
C GLN A 374 14.51 38.00 -25.01
N GLN A 375 15.64 38.70 -25.20
CA GLN A 375 16.65 38.31 -26.20
C GLN A 375 17.33 36.97 -25.86
N GLN A 376 17.62 36.71 -24.58
CA GLN A 376 18.13 35.41 -24.15
C GLN A 376 17.10 34.29 -24.32
N GLN A 377 15.82 34.54 -24.05
CA GLN A 377 14.75 33.57 -24.30
C GLN A 377 14.62 33.24 -25.78
N ILE A 378 14.74 34.22 -26.68
CA ILE A 378 14.70 33.98 -28.13
C ILE A 378 15.89 33.12 -28.58
N GLN A 379 17.09 33.36 -28.05
CA GLN A 379 18.25 32.49 -28.33
C GLN A 379 18.06 31.07 -27.78
N PHE A 380 17.55 30.94 -26.56
CA PHE A 380 17.30 29.64 -25.95
C PHE A 380 16.20 28.87 -26.67
N GLN A 381 15.15 29.57 -27.13
CA GLN A 381 14.06 28.99 -27.91
C GLN A 381 14.55 28.48 -29.28
N ASN A 382 15.43 29.23 -29.95
CA ASN A 382 16.05 28.78 -31.21
C ASN A 382 16.93 27.53 -31.00
N GLN A 383 17.63 27.43 -29.87
CA GLN A 383 18.45 26.25 -29.54
C GLN A 383 17.57 25.03 -29.20
N ILE A 384 16.48 25.22 -28.46
CA ILE A 384 15.49 24.17 -28.19
C ILE A 384 14.86 23.69 -29.50
N GLN A 385 14.57 24.59 -30.43
CA GLN A 385 13.95 24.24 -31.71
C GLN A 385 14.89 23.42 -32.60
N GLN A 386 16.19 23.75 -32.63
CA GLN A 386 17.21 22.92 -33.30
C GLN A 386 17.35 21.54 -32.63
N MET A 387 17.35 21.49 -31.30
CA MET A 387 17.46 20.23 -30.57
C MET A 387 16.20 19.36 -30.73
N ALA A 388 15.02 19.97 -30.84
CA ALA A 388 13.76 19.28 -31.13
C ALA A 388 13.76 18.69 -32.55
N GLN A 389 14.28 19.43 -33.54
CA GLN A 389 14.43 18.93 -34.90
C GLN A 389 15.40 17.74 -34.98
N ALA A 390 16.55 17.81 -34.31
CA ALA A 390 17.51 16.70 -34.25
C ALA A 390 16.91 15.44 -33.59
N ASN A 391 16.13 15.62 -32.52
CA ASN A 391 15.41 14.52 -31.87
C ASN A 391 14.31 13.92 -32.75
N GLN A 392 13.68 14.73 -33.60
CA GLN A 392 12.65 14.27 -34.53
C GLN A 392 13.26 13.47 -35.70
N GLU A 393 14.43 13.86 -36.21
CA GLU A 393 15.18 13.08 -37.19
C GLU A 393 15.64 11.73 -36.62
N LEU A 394 16.15 11.70 -35.39
CA LEU A 394 16.52 10.46 -34.70
C LEU A 394 15.32 9.52 -34.47
N LYS A 395 14.13 10.07 -34.18
CA LYS A 395 12.90 9.28 -34.10
C LYS A 395 12.50 8.69 -35.45
N ASN A 396 12.62 9.47 -36.52
CA ASN A 396 12.31 9.00 -37.87
C ASN A 396 13.26 7.88 -38.31
N GLN A 397 14.56 7.98 -37.98
CA GLN A 397 15.52 6.89 -38.23
C GLN A 397 15.15 5.62 -37.44
N ASN A 398 14.81 5.73 -36.15
CA ASN A 398 14.39 4.58 -35.36
C ASN A 398 13.13 3.92 -35.91
N GLN A 399 12.16 4.71 -36.40
CA GLN A 399 10.96 4.16 -37.04
C GLN A 399 11.30 3.41 -38.35
N GLN A 400 12.21 3.94 -39.17
CA GLN A 400 12.66 3.26 -40.39
C GLN A 400 13.36 1.95 -40.08
N LEU A 401 14.24 1.91 -39.09
CA LEU A 401 14.90 0.68 -38.65
C LEU A 401 13.88 -0.36 -38.16
N ASN A 402 12.86 0.05 -37.41
CA ASN A 402 11.81 -0.86 -36.93
C ASN A 402 10.98 -1.46 -38.08
N VAL A 403 10.66 -0.65 -39.10
CA VAL A 403 9.96 -1.15 -40.30
C VAL A 403 10.83 -2.15 -41.06
N GLN A 404 12.14 -1.91 -41.13
CA GLN A 404 13.08 -2.80 -41.80
C GLN A 404 13.24 -4.14 -41.06
N LEU A 405 13.28 -4.10 -39.72
CA LEU A 405 13.32 -5.30 -38.87
C LEU A 405 12.06 -6.15 -39.06
N LEU A 406 10.88 -5.53 -39.06
CA LEU A 406 9.61 -6.23 -39.26
C LEU A 406 9.52 -6.88 -40.66
N ALA A 407 10.00 -6.20 -41.70
CA ALA A 407 10.06 -6.77 -43.05
C ALA A 407 11.00 -7.99 -43.11
N MET A 408 12.12 -7.95 -42.38
CA MET A 408 13.07 -9.05 -42.31
C MET A 408 12.50 -10.24 -41.54
N GLU A 409 11.75 -10.01 -40.45
CA GLU A 409 11.02 -11.07 -39.73
C GLU A 409 9.94 -11.73 -40.61
N GLN A 410 9.19 -10.94 -41.38
CA GLN A 410 8.19 -11.46 -42.33
C GLN A 410 8.85 -12.31 -43.41
N ASN A 411 9.98 -11.88 -43.97
CA ASN A 411 10.72 -12.67 -44.96
C ASN A 411 11.25 -13.98 -44.37
N ASN A 412 11.80 -13.95 -43.15
CA ASN A 412 12.26 -15.16 -42.46
C ASN A 412 11.10 -16.11 -42.15
N ARG A 413 9.95 -15.57 -41.73
CA ARG A 413 8.74 -16.36 -41.46
C ARG A 413 8.20 -17.00 -42.73
N ASN A 414 8.17 -16.27 -43.84
CA ASN A 414 7.75 -16.80 -45.14
C ASN A 414 8.72 -17.88 -45.64
N ALA A 415 10.03 -17.68 -45.50
CA ALA A 415 11.04 -18.67 -45.87
C ALA A 415 10.90 -19.96 -45.04
N LEU A 416 10.63 -19.83 -43.74
CA LEU A 416 10.36 -20.98 -42.86
C LEU A 416 9.09 -21.73 -43.30
N LEU A 417 8.02 -21.00 -43.65
CA LEU A 417 6.77 -21.60 -44.10
C LEU A 417 6.95 -22.38 -45.42
N VAL A 418 7.69 -21.81 -46.37
CA VAL A 418 8.03 -22.48 -47.63
C VAL A 418 8.82 -23.76 -47.37
N ALA A 419 9.85 -23.70 -46.51
CA ALA A 419 10.62 -24.89 -46.15
C ALA A 419 9.77 -25.98 -45.46
N GLN A 420 8.78 -25.60 -44.64
CA GLN A 420 7.84 -26.54 -44.04
C GLN A 420 6.90 -27.17 -45.07
N MET A 421 6.40 -26.38 -46.03
CA MET A 421 5.56 -26.88 -47.12
C MET A 421 6.34 -27.84 -48.02
N ASP A 422 7.58 -27.50 -48.38
CA ASP A 422 8.44 -28.38 -49.18
C ASP A 422 8.65 -29.73 -48.47
N ASN A 423 8.97 -29.70 -47.17
CA ASN A 423 9.17 -30.91 -46.38
C ASN A 423 7.87 -31.74 -46.25
N GLN A 424 6.70 -31.09 -46.08
CA GLN A 424 5.41 -31.79 -46.10
C GLN A 424 5.10 -32.41 -47.47
N THR A 425 5.40 -31.72 -48.57
CA THR A 425 5.16 -32.26 -49.91
C THR A 425 6.09 -33.42 -50.24
N GLU A 426 7.35 -33.39 -49.77
CA GLU A 426 8.25 -34.55 -49.87
C GLU A 426 7.73 -35.74 -49.06
N LEU A 427 7.30 -35.52 -47.81
CA LEU A 427 6.68 -36.55 -46.98
C LEU A 427 5.43 -37.16 -47.64
N GLN A 428 4.58 -36.34 -48.26
CA GLN A 428 3.41 -36.83 -49.01
C GLN A 428 3.80 -37.64 -50.24
N LYS A 429 4.81 -37.20 -51.01
CA LYS A 429 5.32 -37.97 -52.16
C LYS A 429 5.87 -39.32 -51.74
N GLU A 430 6.59 -39.36 -50.61
CA GLU A 430 7.14 -40.60 -50.07
C GLU A 430 6.03 -41.54 -49.56
N ALA A 431 5.02 -40.98 -48.89
CA ALA A 431 3.83 -41.74 -48.46
C ALA A 431 3.07 -42.34 -49.66
N MET A 432 2.83 -41.56 -50.73
CA MET A 432 2.18 -42.06 -51.95
C MET A 432 2.99 -43.18 -52.62
N LYS A 433 4.33 -43.09 -52.64
CA LYS A 433 5.18 -44.16 -53.19
C LYS A 433 5.04 -45.46 -52.38
N LEU A 434 5.03 -45.35 -51.05
CA LEU A 434 4.86 -46.50 -50.16
C LEU A 434 3.47 -47.13 -50.35
N GLU A 435 2.42 -46.32 -50.49
CA GLU A 435 1.06 -46.79 -50.72
C GLU A 435 0.93 -47.51 -52.08
N ALA A 436 1.49 -46.94 -53.16
CA ALA A 436 1.51 -47.58 -54.47
C ALA A 436 2.33 -48.90 -54.48
N GLN A 437 3.39 -48.99 -53.67
CA GLN A 437 4.11 -50.25 -53.48
C GLN A 437 3.27 -51.29 -52.73
N ALA A 438 2.55 -50.88 -51.69
CA ALA A 438 1.65 -51.75 -50.95
C ALA A 438 0.49 -52.27 -51.81
N GLU A 439 -0.12 -51.41 -52.63
CA GLU A 439 -1.18 -51.81 -53.57
C GLU A 439 -0.67 -52.81 -54.62
N ASN A 440 0.49 -52.57 -55.21
CA ASN A 440 1.09 -53.52 -56.16
C ASN A 440 1.40 -54.88 -55.51
N GLN A 441 1.89 -54.89 -54.27
CA GLN A 441 2.10 -56.12 -53.52
C GLN A 441 0.77 -56.84 -53.24
N ASN A 442 -0.27 -56.10 -52.86
CA ASN A 442 -1.61 -56.67 -52.63
C ASN A 442 -2.21 -57.24 -53.93
N ALA A 443 -2.11 -56.52 -55.05
CA ALA A 443 -2.58 -57.00 -56.35
C ALA A 443 -1.87 -58.28 -56.79
N ASN A 444 -0.55 -58.36 -56.59
CA ASN A 444 0.23 -59.57 -56.87
C ASN A 444 -0.21 -60.75 -55.99
N ARG A 445 -0.46 -60.51 -54.69
CA ARG A 445 -0.97 -61.56 -53.78
C ARG A 445 -2.35 -62.04 -54.18
N VAL A 446 -3.25 -61.14 -54.58
CA VAL A 446 -4.60 -61.52 -55.04
C VAL A 446 -4.50 -62.36 -56.31
N MET A 447 -3.68 -61.96 -57.28
CA MET A 447 -3.48 -62.73 -58.51
C MET A 447 -2.89 -64.13 -58.24
N GLU A 448 -1.98 -64.26 -57.27
CA GLU A 448 -1.48 -65.58 -56.86
C GLU A 448 -2.57 -66.46 -56.24
N LEU A 449 -3.39 -65.91 -55.35
CA LEU A 449 -4.53 -66.62 -54.75
C LEU A 449 -5.55 -67.05 -55.80
N GLU A 450 -5.85 -66.21 -56.79
CA GLU A 450 -6.74 -66.58 -57.90
C GLU A 450 -6.16 -67.70 -58.77
N LYS A 451 -4.86 -67.68 -59.05
CA LYS A 451 -4.18 -68.78 -59.77
C LYS A 451 -4.26 -70.09 -58.99
N GLU A 452 -4.09 -70.05 -57.67
CA GLU A 452 -4.22 -71.24 -56.81
C GLU A 452 -5.66 -71.76 -56.77
N ALA A 453 -6.65 -70.88 -56.62
CA ALA A 453 -8.05 -71.24 -56.65
C ALA A 453 -8.45 -71.87 -58.00
N PHE A 454 -7.95 -71.33 -59.12
CA PHE A 454 -8.20 -71.91 -60.44
C PHE A 454 -7.61 -73.31 -60.58
N LYS A 455 -6.39 -73.54 -60.07
CA LYS A 455 -5.78 -74.89 -60.05
C LYS A 455 -6.62 -75.87 -59.24
N GLN A 456 -7.03 -75.50 -58.03
CA GLN A 456 -7.87 -76.35 -57.18
C GLN A 456 -9.21 -76.66 -57.84
N ASN A 457 -9.85 -75.68 -58.47
CA ASN A 457 -11.14 -75.89 -59.12
C ASN A 457 -11.01 -76.84 -60.32
N ASN A 458 -9.91 -76.74 -61.08
CA ASN A 458 -9.63 -77.63 -62.19
C ASN A 458 -9.31 -79.08 -61.71
N GLU A 459 -8.60 -79.23 -60.59
CA GLU A 459 -8.39 -80.52 -59.93
C GLU A 459 -9.70 -81.13 -59.41
N ASN A 460 -10.56 -80.32 -58.79
CA ASN A 460 -11.88 -80.74 -58.34
C ASN A 460 -12.75 -81.18 -59.52
N ALA A 461 -12.76 -80.44 -60.63
CA ALA A 461 -13.49 -80.81 -61.85
C ALA A 461 -13.02 -82.16 -62.42
N ARG A 462 -11.70 -82.41 -62.42
CA ARG A 462 -11.14 -83.72 -62.80
C ARG A 462 -11.55 -84.84 -61.85
N MET A 463 -11.63 -84.57 -60.55
CA MET A 463 -12.08 -85.55 -59.56
C MET A 463 -13.56 -85.88 -59.74
N VAL A 464 -14.41 -84.88 -59.97
CA VAL A 464 -15.85 -85.06 -60.25
C VAL A 464 -16.06 -85.86 -61.54
N ALA A 465 -15.30 -85.56 -62.60
CA ALA A 465 -15.37 -86.33 -63.86
C ALA A 465 -14.99 -87.81 -63.65
N LYS A 466 -13.97 -88.09 -62.83
CA LYS A 466 -13.61 -89.48 -62.45
C LYS A 466 -14.70 -90.17 -61.64
N ILE A 467 -15.36 -89.46 -60.73
CA ILE A 467 -16.48 -89.99 -59.94
C ILE A 467 -17.68 -90.28 -60.85
N GLN A 468 -18.00 -89.40 -61.80
CA GLN A 468 -19.05 -89.64 -62.79
C GLN A 468 -18.73 -90.83 -63.70
N GLN A 469 -17.48 -91.00 -64.14
CA GLN A 469 -17.07 -92.20 -64.87
C GLN A 469 -17.26 -93.47 -64.02
N LYS A 470 -16.81 -93.46 -62.75
CA LYS A 470 -17.04 -94.60 -61.84
C LYS A 470 -18.52 -94.88 -61.58
N ASN A 471 -19.34 -93.84 -61.42
CA ASN A 471 -20.78 -94.01 -61.23
C ASN A 471 -21.43 -94.56 -62.50
N ASN A 472 -21.04 -94.09 -63.69
CA ASN A 472 -21.52 -94.64 -64.95
C ASN A 472 -21.10 -96.11 -65.13
N GLU A 473 -19.88 -96.47 -64.75
CA GLU A 473 -19.42 -97.87 -64.73
C GLU A 473 -20.21 -98.72 -63.70
N GLN A 474 -20.55 -98.17 -62.53
CA GLN A 474 -21.39 -98.86 -61.54
C GLN A 474 -22.85 -99.02 -62.01
N ILE A 475 -23.41 -98.02 -62.69
CA ILE A 475 -24.76 -98.09 -63.27
C ILE A 475 -24.79 -99.12 -64.41
N LEU A 476 -23.74 -99.18 -65.24
CA LEU A 476 -23.60 -100.21 -66.29
C LEU A 476 -23.50 -101.61 -65.68
N ASN A 477 -22.73 -101.80 -64.60
CA ASN A 477 -22.64 -103.08 -63.89
C ASN A 477 -23.94 -103.48 -63.16
N GLN A 478 -24.81 -102.54 -62.80
CA GLN A 478 -26.14 -102.83 -62.22
C GLN A 478 -27.24 -103.09 -63.26
N LEU A 479 -27.02 -102.72 -64.53
CA LEU A 479 -27.97 -102.89 -65.64
C LEU A 479 -27.77 -104.18 -66.47
N GLY A 480 -26.86 -105.07 -66.08
CA GLY A 480 -26.77 -106.41 -66.66
C GLY A 480 -26.47 -106.45 -68.16
N VAL A 481 -25.38 -105.76 -68.55
CA VAL A 481 -24.67 -105.98 -69.83
C VAL A 481 -23.20 -106.26 -69.52
#